data_AF-A0A9E4BQ32-F1
#
_entry.id   AF-A0A9E4BQ32-F1
#
_cell.length_a   1.000
_cell.length_b   1.000
_cell.length_c   1.000
_cell.angle_alpha   90.00
_cell.angle_beta   90.00
_cell.angle_gamma   90.00
#
_symmetry.space_group_name_H-M   'P 1'
#
loop_
_entity.id
_entity.type
_entity.pdbx_description
1 polymer ?
#
loop_
_entity_poly.entity_id
_entity_poly.type
_entity_poly.pdbx_seq_one_letter_code
_entity_poly.pdbx_strand_id
1 'polypeptide(L)'
;MHIMPHCAIGPVAFTSCLHVDAIAPNFLIQEQVDSCLGEGLLKHPWRVKDGHILLPSEPGLGIDLDEREVQRKCRYTEELGGEYAYESDGSVADW
;
A
#
# COMPACT_ATOMS: atom_id res chain seq x y z
N MET A 1 0.58 -11.27 -21.00
CA MET A 1 1.34 -10.59 -19.94
C MET A 1 0.42 -10.44 -18.75
N HIS A 2 0.86 -10.86 -17.56
CA HIS A 2 0.09 -10.69 -16.32
C HIS A 2 0.41 -9.36 -15.63
N ILE A 3 -0.48 -8.88 -14.78
CA ILE A 3 -0.23 -7.72 -13.92
C ILE A 3 -0.04 -8.14 -12.46
N MET A 4 0.82 -7.40 -11.78
CA MET A 4 1.17 -7.57 -10.36
C MET A 4 1.38 -6.18 -9.77
N PRO A 5 0.33 -5.48 -9.31
CA PRO A 5 0.47 -4.11 -8.87
C PRO A 5 1.41 -3.98 -7.67
N HIS A 6 2.41 -3.11 -7.79
CA HIS A 6 3.29 -2.75 -6.68
C HIS A 6 2.49 -1.99 -5.62
N CYS A 7 2.53 -2.45 -4.37
CA CYS A 7 1.81 -1.81 -3.27
C CYS A 7 2.50 -2.04 -1.92
N ALA A 8 3.41 -1.13 -1.57
CA ALA A 8 4.19 -1.18 -0.34
C ALA A 8 3.99 0.04 0.58
N ILE A 9 2.86 0.76 0.46
CA ILE A 9 2.69 2.08 1.11
C ILE A 9 1.63 2.03 2.22
N GLY A 10 0.33 2.07 1.86
CA GLY A 10 -0.73 2.27 2.85
C GLY A 10 -2.12 1.83 2.39
N PRO A 11 -3.09 1.83 3.31
CA PRO A 11 -4.36 1.13 3.14
C PRO A 11 -5.25 1.70 2.04
N VAL A 12 -5.16 3.00 1.76
CA VAL A 12 -5.94 3.64 0.69
C VAL A 12 -5.45 3.16 -0.68
N ALA A 13 -4.13 3.17 -0.89
CA ALA A 13 -3.53 2.66 -2.13
C ALA A 13 -3.80 1.16 -2.30
N PHE A 14 -3.62 0.39 -1.22
CA PHE A 14 -3.87 -1.05 -1.22
C PHE A 14 -5.31 -1.39 -1.60
N THR A 15 -6.29 -0.73 -1.00
CA THR A 15 -7.70 -0.94 -1.34
C THR A 15 -7.99 -0.57 -2.79
N SER A 16 -7.34 0.48 -3.31
CA SER A 16 -7.47 0.88 -4.72
C SER A 16 -6.90 -0.19 -5.66
N CYS A 17 -5.77 -0.82 -5.32
CA CYS A 17 -5.22 -1.97 -6.03
C CYS A 17 -6.21 -3.13 -6.06
N LEU A 18 -6.85 -3.48 -4.93
CA LEU A 18 -7.84 -4.57 -4.89
C LEU A 18 -9.00 -4.39 -5.88
N HIS A 19 -9.45 -3.15 -6.11
CA HIS A 19 -10.47 -2.85 -7.13
C HIS A 19 -9.96 -3.10 -8.55
N VAL A 20 -8.69 -2.79 -8.83
CA VAL A 20 -8.05 -3.08 -10.12
C VAL A 20 -7.86 -4.59 -10.29
N ASP A 21 -7.40 -5.28 -9.26
CA ASP A 21 -7.20 -6.73 -9.25
C ASP A 21 -8.50 -7.49 -9.55
N ALA A 22 -9.61 -7.03 -8.97
CA ALA A 22 -10.93 -7.63 -9.14
C ALA A 22 -11.45 -7.56 -10.58
N ILE A 23 -11.04 -6.56 -11.37
CA ILE A 23 -11.55 -6.33 -12.73
C ILE A 23 -10.56 -6.70 -13.82
N ALA A 24 -9.27 -6.84 -13.49
CA ALA A 24 -8.23 -7.12 -14.46
C ALA A 24 -8.21 -8.62 -14.81
N PRO A 25 -8.57 -9.02 -16.04
CA PRO A 25 -8.66 -10.45 -16.42
C PRO A 25 -7.30 -11.15 -16.45
N ASN A 26 -6.20 -10.40 -16.39
CA ASN A 26 -4.82 -10.89 -16.38
C ASN A 26 -4.10 -10.61 -15.05
N PHE A 27 -4.83 -10.34 -13.96
CA PHE A 27 -4.29 -10.29 -12.60
C PHE A 27 -3.60 -11.61 -12.23
N LEU A 28 -2.48 -11.53 -11.51
CA LEU A 28 -1.73 -12.69 -11.02
C LEU A 28 -1.60 -12.70 -9.50
N ILE A 29 -1.09 -11.63 -8.90
CA ILE A 29 -0.91 -11.51 -7.45
C ILE A 29 -0.85 -10.04 -7.04
N GLN A 30 -1.23 -9.76 -5.80
CA GLN A 30 -1.17 -8.43 -5.19
C GLN A 30 -0.08 -8.41 -4.12
N GLU A 31 0.84 -7.47 -4.22
CA GLU A 31 1.81 -7.19 -3.15
C GLU A 31 1.12 -6.57 -1.94
N GLN A 32 1.53 -6.97 -0.74
CA GLN A 32 1.02 -6.43 0.50
C GLN A 32 2.11 -6.46 1.58
N VAL A 33 2.24 -5.34 2.31
CA VAL A 33 3.01 -5.23 3.56
C VAL A 33 2.09 -4.82 4.71
N ASP A 34 2.48 -5.04 5.96
CA ASP A 34 1.58 -4.83 7.12
C ASP A 34 0.99 -3.42 7.19
N SER A 35 1.76 -2.40 6.78
CA SER A 35 1.28 -1.01 6.67
C SER A 35 0.08 -0.85 5.74
N CYS A 36 -0.04 -1.70 4.70
CA CYS A 36 -1.17 -1.71 3.77
C CYS A 36 -2.47 -2.24 4.41
N LEU A 37 -2.40 -3.02 5.50
CA LEU A 37 -3.59 -3.59 6.13
C LEU A 37 -4.40 -2.56 6.91
N GLY A 38 -3.80 -1.40 7.21
CA GLY A 38 -4.49 -0.28 7.83
C GLY A 38 -4.74 -0.44 9.33
N GLU A 39 -3.93 -1.25 10.01
CA GLU A 39 -4.03 -1.46 11.46
C GLU A 39 -3.93 -0.16 12.25
N GLY A 40 -4.99 0.15 12.99
CA GLY A 40 -5.12 1.39 13.75
C GLY A 40 -5.14 2.67 12.89
N LEU A 41 -5.47 2.56 11.61
CA LEU A 41 -5.78 3.69 10.70
C LEU A 41 -7.16 3.54 10.06
N LEU A 42 -7.59 2.31 9.79
CA LEU A 42 -8.95 1.99 9.34
C LEU A 42 -9.82 1.57 10.52
N LYS A 43 -11.12 1.88 10.45
CA LYS A 43 -12.10 1.33 11.41
C LYS A 43 -12.18 -0.19 11.33
N HIS A 44 -12.01 -0.74 10.12
CA HIS A 44 -11.99 -2.16 9.83
C HIS A 44 -10.75 -2.50 8.99
N PRO A 45 -9.62 -2.83 9.63
CA PRO A 45 -8.39 -3.23 8.93
C PRO A 45 -8.56 -4.52 8.12
N TRP A 46 -7.80 -4.63 7.04
CA TRP A 46 -7.78 -5.82 6.19
C TRP A 46 -7.17 -7.03 6.91
N ARG A 47 -7.63 -8.22 6.52
CA ARG A 47 -7.15 -9.49 7.08
C ARG A 47 -6.73 -10.43 5.97
N VAL A 48 -5.46 -10.81 6.00
CA VAL A 48 -4.95 -11.91 5.18
C VAL A 48 -5.32 -13.23 5.84
N LYS A 49 -5.95 -14.12 5.08
CA LYS A 49 -6.25 -15.48 5.48
C LYS A 49 -5.75 -16.43 4.41
N ASP A 50 -4.88 -17.36 4.80
CA ASP A 50 -4.33 -18.39 3.90
C ASP A 50 -3.70 -17.79 2.62
N GLY A 51 -3.03 -16.63 2.75
CA GLY A 51 -2.41 -15.91 1.64
C GLY A 51 -3.38 -15.10 0.75
N HIS A 52 -4.66 -14.97 1.15
CA HIS A 52 -5.68 -14.27 0.37
C HIS A 52 -6.36 -13.18 1.20
N ILE A 53 -6.93 -12.19 0.50
CA ILE A 53 -7.73 -11.11 1.07
C ILE A 53 -9.10 -11.09 0.39
N LEU A 54 -10.13 -10.75 1.17
CA LEU A 54 -11.47 -10.55 0.62
C LEU A 54 -11.55 -9.20 -0.08
N LEU A 55 -12.24 -9.17 -1.22
CA LEU A 55 -12.48 -7.92 -1.94
C LEU A 55 -13.39 -6.96 -1.14
N PRO A 56 -13.24 -5.64 -1.32
CA PRO A 56 -14.15 -4.67 -0.73
C PRO A 56 -15.59 -4.87 -1.22
N SER A 57 -16.55 -4.87 -0.29
CA SER A 57 -17.98 -5.02 -0.59
C SER A 57 -18.80 -3.74 -0.41
N GLU A 58 -18.26 -2.76 0.32
CA GLU A 58 -18.94 -1.50 0.62
C GLU A 58 -18.73 -0.48 -0.52
N PRO A 59 -19.64 0.51 -0.67
CA PRO A 59 -19.52 1.52 -1.72
C PRO A 59 -18.20 2.32 -1.71
N GLY A 60 -17.83 2.83 -2.88
CA GLY A 60 -16.60 3.60 -3.05
C GLY A 60 -15.37 2.70 -2.95
N LEU A 61 -14.35 3.12 -2.19
CA LEU A 61 -13.20 2.26 -1.92
C LEU A 61 -13.56 1.10 -0.98
N GLY A 62 -14.64 1.19 -0.21
CA GLY A 62 -15.07 0.17 0.72
C GLY A 62 -14.25 0.12 2.03
N ILE A 63 -13.67 1.25 2.42
CA ILE A 63 -12.95 1.45 3.68
C ILE A 63 -13.41 2.74 4.36
N ASP A 64 -13.35 2.75 5.69
CA ASP A 64 -13.52 3.93 6.52
C ASP A 64 -12.25 4.20 7.33
N LEU A 65 -11.79 5.44 7.33
CA LEU A 65 -10.66 5.88 8.16
C LEU A 65 -11.10 6.12 9.60
N ASP A 66 -10.22 5.80 10.55
CA ASP A 66 -10.28 6.36 11.90
C ASP A 66 -9.58 7.73 11.88
N GLU A 67 -10.36 8.78 11.69
CA GLU A 67 -9.84 10.14 11.57
C GLU A 67 -9.01 10.58 12.79
N ARG A 68 -9.35 10.12 13.99
CA ARG A 68 -8.62 10.48 15.22
C ARG A 68 -7.23 9.86 15.20
N GLU A 69 -7.15 8.58 14.84
CA GLU A 69 -5.87 7.88 14.77
C GLU A 69 -5.00 8.37 13.61
N VAL A 70 -5.61 8.67 12.45
CA VAL A 70 -4.91 9.27 11.31
C VAL A 70 -4.31 10.61 11.73
N GLN A 71 -5.08 11.53 12.33
CA GLN A 71 -4.57 12.81 12.80
C GLN A 71 -3.44 12.66 13.83
N ARG A 72 -3.50 11.63 14.67
CA ARG A 72 -2.50 11.37 15.70
C ARG A 72 -1.19 10.81 15.12
N LYS A 73 -1.29 9.85 14.20
CA LYS A 73 -0.17 9.03 13.70
C LYS A 73 0.45 9.54 12.40
N CYS A 74 -0.36 10.05 11.48
CA CYS A 74 0.09 10.46 10.16
C CYS A 74 0.61 11.90 10.21
N ARG A 75 1.86 12.05 10.62
CA ARG A 75 2.59 13.32 10.55
C ARG A 75 3.52 13.29 9.36
N TYR A 76 3.57 14.40 8.63
CA TYR A 76 4.55 14.54 7.57
C TYR A 76 5.95 14.53 8.18
N THR A 77 6.79 13.67 7.64
CA THR A 77 8.23 13.69 7.78
C THR A 77 8.81 13.76 6.38
N GLU A 78 9.76 14.66 6.16
CA GLU A 78 10.48 14.71 4.91
C GLU A 78 11.23 13.38 4.72
N GLU A 79 10.85 12.62 3.70
CA GLU A 79 11.68 11.51 3.25
C GLU A 79 12.81 12.10 2.41
N LEU A 80 14.04 11.89 2.87
CA LEU A 80 15.21 12.11 2.05
C LEU A 80 15.27 10.95 1.05
N GLY A 81 14.75 11.18 -0.16
CA GLY A 81 15.04 10.34 -1.32
C GLY A 81 16.55 10.27 -1.49
N GLY A 82 17.12 9.12 -1.15
CA GLY A 82 18.55 8.97 -0.96
C GLY A 82 19.26 8.84 -2.30
N GLU A 83 19.72 9.95 -2.88
CA GLU A 83 20.78 9.85 -3.89
C GLU A 83 22.03 9.28 -3.19
N TYR A 84 22.23 7.96 -3.30
CA TYR A 84 23.43 7.32 -2.77
C TYR A 84 24.57 7.60 -3.75
N ALA A 85 25.51 8.45 -3.33
CA ALA A 85 26.73 8.71 -4.08
C ALA A 85 27.88 7.84 -3.55
N TYR A 86 28.59 7.18 -4.45
CA TYR A 86 29.78 6.40 -4.10
C TYR A 86 30.95 7.33 -3.78
N GLU A 87 31.48 7.25 -2.56
CA GLU A 87 32.65 8.06 -2.14
C GLU A 87 33.91 7.75 -2.97
N SER A 88 34.00 6.55 -3.55
CA SER A 88 35.18 6.09 -4.29
C SER A 88 35.40 6.81 -5.62
N ASP A 89 34.34 7.23 -6.30
CA ASP A 89 34.41 7.82 -7.64
C ASP A 89 33.40 8.96 -7.90
N GLY A 90 32.56 9.30 -6.93
CA GLY A 90 31.54 10.34 -7.04
C GLY A 90 30.36 10.00 -7.95
N SER A 91 30.22 8.74 -8.38
CA SER A 91 29.06 8.30 -9.16
C SER A 91 27.81 8.19 -8.29
N VAL A 92 26.64 8.41 -8.89
CA VAL A 92 25.33 8.32 -8.22
C VAL A 92 24.70 6.98 -8.58
N ALA A 93 24.23 6.24 -7.57
CA ALA A 93 23.47 5.02 -7.75
C ALA A 93 22.01 5.34 -8.10
N ASP A 94 21.39 4.45 -8.88
CA ASP A 94 19.93 4.41 -8.94
C ASP A 94 19.38 4.10 -7.54
N TRP A 95 18.22 4.68 -7.23
CA TRP A 95 17.61 4.60 -5.90
C TRP A 95 16.93 3.25 -5.65
#